data_AF-A0A1D6G4K2-F1
#
_entry.id   AF-A0A1D6G4K2-F1
#
_cell.length_a   1.000
_cell.length_b   1.000
_cell.length_c   1.000
_cell.angle_alpha   90.00
_cell.angle_beta   90.00
_cell.angle_gamma   90.00
#
_symmetry.space_group_name_H-M   'P 1'
#
loop_
_entity.id
_entity.type
_entity.pdbx_description
1 polymer ?
#
loop_
_entity_poly.entity_id
_entity_poly.type
_entity_poly.pdbx_seq_one_letter_code
_entity_poly.pdbx_strand_id
1 'polypeptide(L)'
;MFHVYFRKYGLSDDTVDFVGHALALHRDDRYLDEPALDTVNRIKLYADSLARFQGGSPYIYPLYGLGELPQGFARLSAVYGGTYMLNKPDCKVEFDMEGKVCGVTSEGENAKCKKVVCDPSYLQNKVRKIGRVVRAIAIMSHPIPNTNESHSVQIILP
;
A
#
# COMPACT_ATOMS: atom_id res chain seq x y z
N MET A 1 -23.57 -8.79 -10.04
CA MET A 1 -22.60 -9.60 -9.28
C MET A 1 -21.57 -10.17 -10.22
N PHE A 2 -20.31 -10.20 -9.81
CA PHE A 2 -19.21 -10.69 -10.63
C PHE A 2 -19.30 -12.20 -10.88
N HIS A 3 -19.85 -12.99 -9.95
CA HIS A 3 -20.08 -14.43 -10.16
C HIS A 3 -20.96 -14.72 -11.41
N VAL A 4 -21.88 -13.81 -11.75
CA VAL A 4 -22.77 -13.95 -12.92
C VAL A 4 -21.96 -13.83 -14.21
N TYR A 5 -20.90 -13.01 -14.19
CA TYR A 5 -19.98 -12.86 -15.31
C TYR A 5 -19.16 -14.14 -15.51
N PHE A 6 -18.63 -14.74 -14.45
CA PHE A 6 -17.87 -15.98 -14.58
C PHE A 6 -18.71 -17.17 -15.05
N ARG A 7 -19.93 -17.31 -14.53
CA ARG A 7 -20.87 -18.33 -15.04
C ARG A 7 -21.23 -18.10 -16.51
N LYS A 8 -21.33 -16.85 -16.96
CA LYS A 8 -21.59 -16.53 -18.37
C LYS A 8 -20.46 -17.02 -19.29
N TYR A 9 -19.21 -16.99 -18.84
CA TYR A 9 -18.05 -17.47 -19.61
C TYR A 9 -17.65 -18.92 -19.29
N GLY A 10 -18.38 -19.60 -18.40
CA GLY A 10 -18.13 -21.00 -18.04
C GLY A 10 -16.77 -21.24 -17.38
N LEU A 11 -16.25 -20.27 -16.62
CA LEU A 11 -14.96 -20.43 -15.92
C LEU A 11 -15.10 -21.43 -14.77
N SER A 12 -14.08 -22.27 -14.57
CA SER A 12 -13.97 -23.16 -13.40
C SER A 12 -13.67 -22.37 -12.13
N ASP A 13 -13.95 -22.96 -10.97
CA ASP A 13 -13.67 -22.34 -9.66
C ASP A 13 -12.17 -22.00 -9.52
N ASP A 14 -11.25 -22.90 -9.89
CA ASP A 14 -9.81 -22.62 -9.91
C ASP A 14 -9.42 -21.41 -10.77
N THR A 15 -10.12 -21.20 -11.89
CA THR A 15 -9.89 -20.04 -12.76
C THR A 15 -10.43 -18.77 -12.10
N VAL A 16 -11.56 -18.86 -11.42
CA VAL A 16 -12.16 -17.75 -10.67
C VAL A 16 -11.23 -17.29 -9.56
N ASP A 17 -10.66 -18.22 -8.79
CA ASP A 17 -9.72 -17.94 -7.71
C ASP A 17 -8.44 -17.29 -8.26
N PHE A 18 -7.88 -17.85 -9.33
CA PHE A 18 -6.70 -17.28 -9.96
C PHE A 18 -6.95 -15.85 -10.48
N VAL A 19 -8.08 -15.62 -11.18
CA VAL A 19 -8.41 -14.30 -11.70
C VAL A 19 -8.69 -13.30 -10.56
N GLY A 20 -9.40 -13.74 -9.52
CA GLY A 20 -9.73 -12.89 -8.37
C GLY A 20 -8.52 -12.49 -7.54
N HIS A 21 -7.71 -13.47 -7.15
CA HIS A 21 -6.62 -13.27 -6.20
C HIS A 21 -5.29 -12.96 -6.87
N ALA A 22 -4.96 -13.59 -8.00
CA ALA A 22 -3.65 -13.41 -8.63
C ALA A 22 -3.61 -12.25 -9.65
N LEU A 23 -4.73 -11.97 -10.33
CA LEU A 23 -4.81 -10.86 -11.30
C LEU A 23 -5.49 -9.61 -10.71
N ALA A 24 -6.68 -9.76 -10.12
CA ALA A 24 -7.39 -8.61 -9.54
C ALA A 24 -6.89 -8.23 -8.13
N LEU A 25 -6.09 -9.08 -7.50
CA LEU A 25 -5.48 -8.88 -6.17
C LEU A 25 -6.52 -8.63 -5.07
N HIS A 26 -7.67 -9.30 -5.16
CA HIS A 26 -8.64 -9.34 -4.06
C HIS A 26 -8.07 -10.17 -2.90
N ARG A 27 -8.40 -9.77 -1.67
CA ARG A 27 -7.90 -10.42 -0.44
C ARG A 27 -8.84 -11.49 0.10
N ASP A 28 -10.08 -11.49 -0.37
CA ASP A 28 -11.17 -12.35 0.05
C ASP A 28 -12.25 -12.36 -1.06
N ASP A 29 -13.19 -13.29 -0.97
CA ASP A 29 -14.19 -13.57 -2.01
C ASP A 29 -15.37 -12.61 -2.06
N ARG A 30 -15.37 -11.54 -1.26
CA ARG A 30 -16.51 -10.60 -1.26
C ARG A 30 -16.76 -9.96 -2.62
N TYR A 31 -15.74 -9.88 -3.47
CA TYR A 31 -15.85 -9.35 -4.83
C TYR A 31 -16.80 -10.16 -5.74
N LEU A 32 -17.07 -11.43 -5.41
CA LEU A 32 -18.00 -12.27 -6.16
C LEU A 32 -19.44 -11.73 -6.10
N ASP A 33 -19.80 -11.15 -4.95
CA ASP A 33 -21.11 -10.57 -4.65
C ASP A 33 -21.19 -9.06 -4.96
N GLU A 34 -20.11 -8.45 -5.43
CA GLU A 34 -20.05 -7.04 -5.78
C GLU A 34 -20.26 -6.78 -7.29
N PRO A 35 -20.51 -5.52 -7.70
CA PRO A 35 -20.52 -5.14 -9.11
C PRO A 35 -19.20 -5.45 -9.81
N ALA A 36 -19.28 -6.04 -11.01
CA ALA A 36 -18.14 -6.51 -11.79
C ALA A 36 -17.10 -5.43 -12.16
N LEU A 37 -17.53 -4.17 -12.22
CA LEU A 37 -16.73 -3.08 -12.81
C LEU A 37 -15.38 -2.88 -12.09
N ASP A 38 -15.36 -2.94 -10.75
CA ASP A 38 -14.11 -2.78 -9.99
C ASP A 38 -13.12 -3.90 -10.34
N THR A 39 -13.58 -5.16 -10.29
CA THR A 39 -12.74 -6.32 -10.60
C THR A 39 -12.25 -6.30 -12.05
N VAL A 40 -13.10 -5.93 -13.01
CA VAL A 40 -12.68 -5.79 -14.42
C VAL A 40 -11.62 -4.70 -14.58
N ASN A 41 -11.76 -3.56 -13.90
CA ASN A 41 -10.76 -2.49 -13.97
C ASN A 41 -9.43 -2.90 -13.32
N ARG A 42 -9.46 -3.68 -12.24
CA ARG A 42 -8.25 -4.25 -11.62
C ARG A 42 -7.52 -5.23 -12.54
N ILE A 43 -8.26 -6.13 -13.19
CA ILE A 43 -7.71 -7.06 -14.18
C ILE A 43 -7.08 -6.28 -15.35
N LYS A 44 -7.78 -5.25 -15.84
CA LYS A 44 -7.23 -4.38 -16.88
C LYS A 44 -5.95 -3.68 -16.44
N LEU A 45 -5.92 -3.13 -15.22
CA LEU A 45 -4.72 -2.51 -14.66
C LEU A 45 -3.55 -3.49 -14.60
N TYR A 46 -3.79 -4.74 -14.20
CA TYR A 46 -2.76 -5.79 -14.20
C TYR A 46 -2.21 -6.01 -15.62
N ALA A 47 -3.10 -6.19 -16.60
CA ALA A 47 -2.71 -6.43 -17.99
C ALA A 47 -1.94 -5.25 -18.60
N ASP A 48 -2.42 -4.02 -18.38
CA ASP A 48 -1.77 -2.79 -18.86
C ASP A 48 -0.38 -2.63 -18.22
N SER A 49 -0.25 -2.93 -16.92
CA SER A 49 1.05 -2.92 -16.22
C SER A 49 2.02 -3.98 -16.74
N LEU A 50 1.53 -5.20 -16.98
CA LEU A 50 2.34 -6.29 -17.54
C LEU A 50 2.85 -5.94 -18.94
N ALA A 51 2.02 -5.30 -19.76
CA ALA A 51 2.37 -4.91 -21.13
C ALA A 51 3.35 -3.73 -21.18
N ARG A 52 3.51 -2.98 -20.09
CA ARG A 52 4.29 -1.73 -20.07
C ARG A 52 5.80 -1.94 -20.16
N PHE A 53 6.31 -3.03 -19.59
CA PHE A 53 7.75 -3.30 -19.51
C PHE A 53 8.06 -4.73 -19.93
N GLN A 54 9.26 -4.96 -20.47
CA GLN A 54 9.74 -6.31 -20.83
C GLN A 54 10.11 -7.19 -19.62
N GLY A 55 9.65 -6.84 -18.41
CA GLY A 55 10.06 -7.45 -17.15
C GLY A 55 9.28 -8.71 -16.74
N GLY A 56 8.33 -9.18 -17.56
CA GLY A 56 7.59 -10.43 -17.33
C GLY A 56 6.62 -10.41 -16.14
N SER A 57 6.41 -9.27 -15.48
CA SER A 57 5.47 -9.09 -14.38
C SER A 57 4.88 -7.66 -14.39
N PRO A 58 3.73 -7.41 -13.74
CA PRO A 58 3.16 -6.05 -13.65
C PRO A 58 3.81 -5.19 -12.56
N TYR A 59 4.86 -5.68 -11.89
CA TYR A 59 5.45 -5.06 -10.72
C TYR A 59 6.82 -4.44 -11.02
N ILE A 60 7.14 -3.39 -10.25
CA ILE A 60 8.46 -2.80 -10.19
C ILE A 60 8.87 -2.66 -8.73
N TYR A 61 10.17 -2.74 -8.46
CA TYR A 61 10.73 -2.52 -7.13
C TYR A 61 11.94 -1.59 -7.25
N PRO A 62 12.01 -0.51 -6.45
CA PRO A 62 13.13 0.43 -6.53
C PRO A 62 14.42 -0.25 -6.07
N LEU A 63 15.51 0.02 -6.80
CA LEU A 63 16.84 -0.30 -6.32
C LEU A 63 17.07 0.38 -4.96
N TYR A 64 17.76 -0.31 -4.05
CA TYR A 64 17.95 0.10 -2.64
C TYR A 64 16.69 0.07 -1.76
N GLY A 65 15.55 -0.34 -2.31
CA GLY A 65 14.35 -0.67 -1.55
C GLY A 65 13.37 0.48 -1.35
N LEU A 66 12.25 0.18 -0.71
CA LEU A 66 11.11 1.11 -0.58
C LEU A 66 11.43 2.39 0.21
N GLY A 67 12.54 2.41 0.96
CA GLY A 67 13.03 3.60 1.68
C GLY A 67 13.43 4.75 0.75
N GLU A 68 13.70 4.49 -0.53
CA GLU A 68 14.01 5.54 -1.52
C GLU A 68 12.79 6.39 -1.89
N LEU A 69 11.58 5.83 -1.80
CA LEU A 69 10.34 6.56 -2.10
C LEU A 69 10.11 7.74 -1.14
N PRO A 70 10.06 7.56 0.19
CA PRO A 70 9.88 8.68 1.11
C PRO A 70 11.04 9.68 1.03
N GLN A 71 12.27 9.23 0.79
CA GLN A 71 13.42 10.12 0.58
C GLN A 71 13.27 10.99 -0.67
N GLY A 72 12.82 10.41 -1.79
CA GLY A 72 12.56 11.13 -3.03
C GLY A 72 11.48 12.20 -2.87
N PHE A 73 10.37 11.88 -2.21
CA PHE A 73 9.32 12.86 -1.90
C PHE A 73 9.76 13.93 -0.90
N ALA A 74 10.57 13.57 0.11
CA ALA A 74 11.12 14.52 1.06
C ALA A 74 12.02 15.55 0.34
N ARG A 75 12.90 15.06 -0.54
CA ARG A 75 13.73 15.90 -1.40
C ARG A 75 12.89 16.80 -2.29
N LEU A 76 11.86 16.26 -2.95
CA LEU A 76 10.96 17.03 -3.81
C LEU A 76 10.35 18.19 -3.01
N SER A 77 9.83 17.94 -1.82
CA SER A 77 9.25 18.99 -0.98
C SER A 77 10.29 20.01 -0.49
N ALA A 78 11.53 19.59 -0.20
CA ALA A 78 12.60 20.51 0.17
C ALA A 78 12.96 21.48 -0.97
N VAL A 79 12.94 21.02 -2.24
CA VAL A 79 13.12 21.88 -3.43
C VAL A 79 12.06 22.99 -3.48
N TYR A 80 10.84 22.71 -3.02
CA TYR A 80 9.75 23.68 -2.94
C TYR A 80 9.66 24.41 -1.59
N GLY A 81 10.75 24.41 -0.80
CA GLY A 81 10.86 25.18 0.45
C GLY A 81 10.40 24.46 1.71
N GLY A 82 10.14 23.15 1.64
CA GLY A 82 9.85 22.33 2.82
C GLY A 82 11.07 22.22 3.75
N THR A 83 10.87 22.38 5.05
CA THR A 83 11.89 22.15 6.08
C THR A 83 11.65 20.81 6.76
N TYR A 84 12.72 20.02 6.92
CA TYR A 84 12.67 18.69 7.51
C TYR A 84 13.41 18.66 8.84
N MET A 85 12.78 18.06 9.84
CA MET A 85 13.38 17.82 11.15
C MET A 85 13.28 16.32 11.43
N LEU A 86 14.43 15.66 11.54
CA LEU A 86 14.53 14.26 11.96
C LEU A 86 14.97 14.22 13.42
N ASN A 87 14.70 13.10 14.10
CA ASN A 87 15.03 12.92 15.51
C ASN A 87 14.47 14.04 16.40
N LYS A 88 13.23 14.46 16.12
CA LYS A 88 12.50 15.49 16.88
C LYS A 88 11.46 14.78 17.77
N PRO A 89 11.77 14.50 19.05
CA PRO A 89 10.91 13.72 19.92
C PRO A 89 9.71 14.53 20.43
N ASP A 90 8.79 13.84 21.12
CA ASP A 90 7.69 14.45 21.88
C ASP A 90 6.79 15.41 21.09
N CYS A 91 6.64 15.17 19.78
CA CYS A 91 5.73 15.91 18.93
C CYS A 91 4.27 15.72 19.36
N LYS A 92 3.63 16.79 19.81
CA LYS A 92 2.23 16.82 20.23
C LYS A 92 1.44 17.74 19.33
N VAL A 93 0.31 17.24 18.82
CA VAL A 93 -0.63 18.07 18.05
C VAL A 93 -1.47 18.89 19.02
N GLU A 94 -1.47 20.20 18.84
CA GLU A 94 -2.21 21.14 19.67
C GLU A 94 -3.58 21.44 19.07
N PHE A 95 -4.58 21.54 19.95
CA PHE A 95 -5.96 21.84 19.60
C PHE A 95 -6.43 23.07 20.38
N ASP A 96 -7.25 23.90 19.74
CA ASP A 96 -7.93 25.01 20.40
C ASP A 96 -9.15 24.54 21.21
N MET A 97 -9.85 25.50 21.83
CA MET A 97 -11.06 25.23 22.65
C MET A 97 -12.22 24.66 21.83
N GLU A 98 -12.23 24.86 20.51
CA GLU A 98 -13.23 24.31 19.58
C GLU A 98 -12.83 22.91 19.09
N GLY A 99 -11.68 22.39 19.52
CA GLY A 99 -11.16 21.09 19.13
C GLY A 99 -10.51 21.07 17.75
N LYS A 100 -10.17 22.22 17.18
CA LYS A 100 -9.51 22.36 15.88
C LYS A 100 -8.00 22.44 16.07
N VAL A 101 -7.25 21.84 15.14
CA VAL A 101 -5.79 21.88 15.14
C VAL A 101 -5.29 23.32 15.00
N CYS A 102 -4.37 23.71 15.87
CA CYS A 102 -3.76 25.05 15.87
C CYS A 102 -2.22 25.03 15.80
N GLY A 103 -1.58 23.87 15.98
CA GLY A 103 -0.13 23.75 15.88
C GLY A 103 0.40 22.37 16.27
N VAL A 104 1.73 22.28 16.33
CA VAL A 104 2.48 21.16 16.88
C VAL A 104 3.54 21.69 17.85
N THR A 105 3.65 21.07 19.02
CA THR A 105 4.67 21.36 20.03
C THR A 105 5.69 20.24 20.08
N SER A 106 6.98 20.57 20.20
CA SER A 106 8.05 19.60 20.46
C SER A 106 9.23 20.29 21.16
N GLU A 107 9.75 19.67 22.23
CA GLU A 107 10.88 20.18 23.03
C GLU A 107 10.72 21.65 23.47
N GLY A 108 9.49 22.07 23.76
CA GLY A 108 9.17 23.45 24.16
C GLY A 108 9.03 24.45 23.01
N GLU A 109 9.25 24.03 21.77
CA GLU A 109 9.04 24.85 20.57
C GLU A 109 7.66 24.60 19.96
N ASN A 110 7.02 25.67 19.47
CA ASN A 110 5.68 25.62 18.91
C ASN A 110 5.66 26.05 17.44
N ALA A 111 5.22 25.16 16.56
CA ALA A 111 4.96 25.44 15.16
C ALA A 111 3.44 25.59 14.93
N LYS A 112 2.98 26.80 14.58
CA LYS A 112 1.55 27.05 14.30
C LYS A 112 1.18 26.59 12.90
N CYS A 113 0.02 25.94 12.77
CA CYS A 113 -0.48 25.49 11.47
C CYS A 113 -2.01 25.40 11.46
N LYS A 114 -2.60 25.41 10.26
CA LYS A 114 -4.05 25.27 10.05
C LYS A 114 -4.49 23.82 9.86
N LYS A 115 -3.56 22.94 9.51
CA LYS A 115 -3.76 21.53 9.19
C LYS A 115 -2.51 20.76 9.61
N VAL A 116 -2.71 19.53 10.08
CA VAL A 116 -1.65 18.57 10.36
C VAL A 116 -1.98 17.28 9.61
N VAL A 117 -0.96 16.68 9.01
CA VAL A 117 -1.01 15.32 8.46
C VAL A 117 -0.02 14.50 9.27
N CYS A 118 -0.47 13.41 9.86
CA CYS A 118 0.37 12.51 10.66
C CYS A 118 -0.14 11.07 10.56
N ASP A 119 0.73 10.10 10.83
CA ASP A 119 0.32 8.70 10.94
C ASP A 119 -0.34 8.41 12.31
N PRO A 120 -1.01 7.24 12.48
CA PRO A 120 -1.72 6.88 13.71
C PRO A 120 -0.91 6.95 15.01
N SER A 121 0.42 6.84 14.96
CA SER A 121 1.27 6.83 16.16
C SER A 121 1.24 8.16 16.92
N TYR A 122 1.00 9.29 16.23
CA TYR A 122 0.94 10.62 16.83
C TYR A 122 -0.44 10.96 17.44
N LEU A 123 -1.51 10.27 17.05
CA LEU A 123 -2.89 10.55 17.48
C LEU A 123 -3.66 9.26 17.76
N GLN A 124 -3.16 8.47 18.72
CA GLN A 124 -3.72 7.16 19.08
C GLN A 124 -5.19 7.21 19.56
N ASN A 125 -5.62 8.35 20.12
CA ASN A 125 -6.99 8.59 20.56
C ASN A 125 -7.96 8.95 19.42
N LYS A 126 -7.48 9.18 18.20
CA LYS A 126 -8.31 9.48 17.01
C LYS A 126 -8.34 8.34 16.00
N VAL A 127 -7.89 7.14 16.40
CA VAL A 127 -7.86 5.95 15.55
C VAL A 127 -8.50 4.76 16.25
N ARG A 128 -8.94 3.77 15.47
CA ARG A 128 -9.41 2.47 15.98
C ARG A 128 -8.61 1.34 15.36
N LYS A 129 -8.38 0.29 16.15
CA LYS A 129 -7.73 -0.93 15.67
C LYS A 129 -8.68 -1.71 14.74
N ILE A 130 -8.22 -2.04 13.54
CA ILE A 130 -9.00 -2.78 12.53
C ILE A 130 -8.49 -4.21 12.28
N GLY A 131 -7.34 -4.58 12.83
CA GLY A 131 -6.74 -5.89 12.60
C GLY A 131 -5.31 -5.99 13.11
N ARG A 132 -4.66 -7.09 12.74
CA ARG A 132 -3.23 -7.34 12.96
C ARG A 132 -2.65 -7.96 11.68
N VAL A 133 -1.39 -7.67 11.39
CA VAL A 133 -0.65 -8.23 10.26
C VAL A 133 0.60 -8.88 10.82
N VAL A 134 0.86 -10.13 10.41
CA VAL A 134 2.13 -10.81 10.70
C VAL A 134 3.07 -10.57 9.53
N ARG A 135 4.33 -10.24 9.82
CA ARG A 135 5.39 -10.10 8.82
C ARG A 135 6.59 -10.93 9.27
N ALA A 136 7.13 -11.71 8.35
CA ALA A 136 8.36 -12.47 8.55
C ALA A 136 9.36 -12.04 7.47
N ILE A 137 10.60 -11.79 7.89
CA ILE A 137 11.72 -11.49 6.99
C ILE A 137 12.65 -12.69 7.07
N ALA A 138 12.86 -13.36 5.93
CA ALA A 138 13.73 -14.51 5.82
C ALA A 138 14.91 -14.17 4.89
N ILE A 139 16.12 -14.48 5.35
CA ILE A 139 17.33 -14.39 4.54
C ILE A 139 17.65 -15.80 4.04
N MET A 140 17.81 -15.93 2.73
CA MET A 140 18.05 -17.21 2.07
C MET A 140 19.39 -17.17 1.34
N SER A 141 20.11 -18.29 1.37
CA SER A 141 21.36 -18.48 0.62
C SER A 141 21.14 -19.06 -0.78
N HIS A 142 19.88 -19.30 -1.16
CA HIS A 142 19.47 -19.87 -2.44
C HIS A 142 18.16 -19.22 -2.94
N PRO A 143 17.86 -19.28 -4.25
CA PRO A 143 16.56 -18.85 -4.79
C PRO A 143 15.39 -19.63 -4.20
N ILE A 144 14.17 -19.07 -4.30
CA ILE A 144 12.95 -19.77 -3.89
C ILE A 144 12.68 -20.93 -4.88
N PRO A 145 12.46 -22.17 -4.40
CA PRO A 145 12.15 -23.30 -5.28
C PRO A 145 10.94 -23.05 -6.19
N ASN A 146 10.92 -23.68 -7.37
CA ASN A 146 9.84 -23.58 -8.36
C ASN A 146 9.56 -22.15 -8.89
N THR A 147 10.56 -21.27 -8.87
CA THR A 147 10.46 -19.91 -9.43
C THR A 147 11.38 -19.69 -10.63
N ASN A 148 11.88 -20.76 -11.26
CA ASN A 148 12.86 -20.71 -12.36
C ASN A 148 14.07 -19.82 -12.05
N GLU A 149 14.59 -19.92 -10.82
CA GLU A 149 15.72 -19.11 -10.33
C GLU A 149 15.49 -17.59 -10.43
N SER A 150 14.24 -17.14 -10.38
CA SER A 150 13.89 -15.72 -10.44
C SER A 150 14.58 -14.90 -9.36
N HIS A 151 15.16 -13.77 -9.75
CA HIS A 151 15.80 -12.82 -8.82
C HIS A 151 14.80 -12.08 -7.92
N SER A 152 13.52 -12.02 -8.32
CA SER A 152 12.43 -11.42 -7.55
C SER A 152 11.10 -12.04 -7.96
N VAL A 153 10.17 -12.23 -7.02
CA VAL A 153 8.87 -12.86 -7.28
C VAL A 153 7.83 -12.37 -6.28
N GLN A 154 6.56 -12.40 -6.68
CA GLN A 154 5.42 -12.34 -5.76
C GLN A 154 4.74 -13.70 -5.71
N ILE A 155 4.52 -14.22 -4.50
CA ILE A 155 3.79 -15.47 -4.28
C ILE A 155 2.49 -15.11 -3.57
N ILE A 156 1.37 -15.53 -4.16
CA ILE A 156 0.03 -15.38 -3.60
C ILE A 156 -0.44 -16.78 -3.23
N LEU A 157 -0.92 -16.92 -2.00
CA LEU A 157 -1.58 -18.12 -1.50
C LEU A 157 -3.03 -17.71 -1.24
N PRO A 158 -3.93 -17.93 -2.22
CA PRO A 158 -5.36 -17.63 -2.09
C PRO A 158 -5.99 -18.32 -0.87
#